data_AF-A0A935UWD5-F1
#
_entry.id   AF-A0A935UWD5-F1
#
_cell.length_a   1.000
_cell.length_b   1.000
_cell.length_c   1.000
_cell.angle_alpha   90.00
_cell.angle_beta   90.00
_cell.angle_gamma   90.00
#
_symmetry.space_group_name_H-M   'P 1'
#
loop_
_entity.id
_entity.type
_entity.pdbx_description
1 polymer ?
#
loop_
_entity_poly.entity_id
_entity_poly.type
_entity_poly.pdbx_seq_one_letter_code
_entity_poly.pdbx_strand_id
1 'polypeptide(L)'
;MRLRTELRLGIGALLAVQALTTLAAVSLLGRMGPAVDVVMQENVVSIEAAEDMLAAVADPSPESTQHFIDGLARARANVTEEAEPALLDVLEARGPAALNGDAEARHDTVKAARALAEVNRDGMAKASVAARWRAFAGAWSAVLLGLLSFALSLVLTRRLRARIDDPLQELAAALEGVQEGCAVRRVEVFEGPEEVRRVSELVNRLLDDRRRPLDARPAQVHDPDARAALRLVLDELPGAVVVFSADGRPQVANLAALALEAADLDVARAGAPPWKVTPIGETGARLVRRPTPAEQTEDP
;
A
#
# COMPACT_ATOMS: atom_id res chain seq x y z
N MET A 1 12.99 -3.01 9.55
CA MET A 1 11.66 -2.86 10.18
C MET A 1 10.78 -4.03 9.76
N ARG A 2 9.84 -4.42 10.61
CA ARG A 2 8.82 -5.43 10.29
C ARG A 2 7.87 -4.89 9.21
N LEU A 3 7.57 -5.69 8.20
CA LEU A 3 6.67 -5.38 7.08
C LEU A 3 5.33 -4.86 7.59
N ARG A 4 4.78 -5.51 8.62
CA ARG A 4 3.51 -5.13 9.25
C ARG A 4 3.53 -3.71 9.82
N THR A 5 4.65 -3.30 10.43
CA THR A 5 4.79 -1.97 11.02
C THR A 5 4.93 -0.91 9.93
N GLU A 6 5.73 -1.19 8.90
CA GLU A 6 5.90 -0.28 7.75
C GLU A 6 4.58 -0.08 7.00
N LEU A 7 3.83 -1.16 6.73
CA LEU A 7 2.51 -1.10 6.11
C LEU A 7 1.49 -0.35 6.95
N ARG A 8 1.44 -0.61 8.27
CA ARG A 8 0.52 0.09 9.17
C ARG A 8 0.81 1.58 9.23
N LEU A 9 2.09 1.98 9.24
CA LEU A 9 2.48 3.37 9.20
C LEU A 9 2.08 4.02 7.87
N GLY A 10 2.35 3.36 6.74
CA GLY A 10 1.99 3.87 5.41
C GLY A 10 0.48 4.03 5.21
N ILE A 11 -0.29 2.98 5.52
CA ILE A 11 -1.76 2.99 5.42
C ILE A 11 -2.35 3.98 6.44
N GLY A 12 -1.85 3.98 7.67
CA GLY A 12 -2.30 4.90 8.72
C GLY A 12 -2.06 6.36 8.35
N ALA A 13 -0.88 6.68 7.79
CA ALA A 13 -0.58 8.01 7.28
C ALA A 13 -1.51 8.41 6.12
N LEU A 14 -1.76 7.49 5.17
CA LEU A 14 -2.68 7.75 4.05
C LEU A 14 -4.11 8.03 4.55
N LEU A 15 -4.62 7.22 5.48
CA LEU A 15 -5.93 7.42 6.09
C LEU A 15 -6.01 8.74 6.86
N ALA A 16 -4.96 9.10 7.59
CA ALA A 16 -4.89 10.37 8.31
C ALA A 16 -4.92 11.57 7.35
N VAL A 17 -4.14 11.53 6.26
CA VAL A 17 -4.17 12.58 5.22
C VAL A 17 -5.55 12.64 4.57
N GLN A 18 -6.18 11.50 4.28
CA GLN A 18 -7.52 11.48 3.68
C GLN A 18 -8.57 12.07 4.62
N ALA A 19 -8.53 11.72 5.91
CA ALA A 19 -9.42 12.28 6.92
C ALA A 19 -9.24 13.80 7.05
N LEU A 20 -7.98 14.27 7.10
CA LEU A 20 -7.66 15.69 7.11
C LEU A 20 -8.17 16.40 5.86
N THR A 21 -8.04 15.79 4.69
CA THR A 21 -8.51 16.35 3.42
C THR A 21 -10.03 16.48 3.41
N THR A 22 -10.75 15.46 3.87
CA THR A 22 -12.22 15.50 3.99
C THR A 22 -12.66 16.58 4.99
N LEU A 23 -12.04 16.65 6.16
CA LEU A 23 -12.33 17.67 7.17
C LEU A 23 -12.04 19.08 6.64
N ALA A 24 -10.92 19.26 5.95
CA ALA A 24 -10.55 20.52 5.33
C ALA A 24 -11.59 20.92 4.28
N ALA A 25 -12.02 20.00 3.42
CA ALA A 25 -13.04 20.27 2.40
C ALA A 25 -14.38 20.69 3.02
N VAL A 26 -14.86 19.96 4.04
CA VAL A 26 -16.10 20.29 4.77
C VAL A 26 -15.97 21.65 5.47
N SER A 27 -14.86 21.91 6.14
CA SER A 27 -14.61 23.19 6.82
C SER A 27 -14.55 24.37 5.84
N LEU A 28 -13.96 24.15 4.66
CA LEU A 28 -13.90 25.13 3.59
C LEU A 28 -15.30 25.52 3.12
N LEU A 29 -16.16 24.52 2.86
CA LEU A 29 -17.55 24.71 2.46
C LEU A 29 -18.33 25.47 3.55
N GLY A 30 -18.13 25.11 4.82
CA GLY A 30 -18.79 25.77 5.96
C GLY A 30 -18.35 27.22 6.20
N ARG A 31 -17.13 27.59 5.80
CA ARG A 31 -16.58 28.95 5.97
C ARG A 31 -17.04 29.95 4.91
N MET A 32 -17.73 29.51 3.86
CA MET A 32 -18.15 30.40 2.76
C MET A 32 -19.43 31.22 3.06
N GLY A 33 -20.27 30.82 4.01
CA GLY A 33 -21.58 31.46 4.25
C GLY A 33 -21.59 32.62 5.26
N PRO A 34 -21.28 32.37 6.54
CA PRO A 34 -21.93 33.14 7.61
C PRO A 34 -21.44 34.59 7.76
N ALA A 35 -20.18 34.90 7.46
CA ALA A 35 -19.63 36.24 7.70
C ALA A 35 -20.02 37.26 6.61
N VAL A 36 -20.39 36.78 5.42
CA VAL A 36 -20.82 37.64 4.31
C VAL A 36 -22.33 37.79 4.35
N ASP A 37 -23.05 36.71 4.68
CA ASP A 37 -24.50 36.72 4.77
C ASP A 37 -25.01 37.72 5.82
N VAL A 38 -24.36 37.82 6.99
CA VAL A 38 -24.74 38.77 8.04
C VAL A 38 -24.56 40.23 7.58
N VAL A 39 -23.38 40.58 7.04
CA VAL A 39 -23.11 41.93 6.54
C VAL A 39 -24.03 42.29 5.36
N MET A 40 -24.32 41.33 4.49
CA MET A 40 -25.27 41.55 3.38
C MET A 40 -26.70 41.76 3.90
N GLN A 41 -27.14 41.00 4.91
CA GLN A 41 -28.48 41.16 5.49
C GLN A 41 -28.63 42.51 6.18
N GLU A 42 -27.64 42.93 6.96
CA GLU A 42 -27.64 44.23 7.63
C GLU A 42 -27.67 45.36 6.60
N ASN A 43 -26.86 45.31 5.53
CA ASN A 43 -26.88 46.36 4.51
C ASN A 43 -28.19 46.39 3.69
N VAL A 44 -28.85 45.25 3.49
CA VAL A 44 -30.17 45.20 2.85
C VAL A 44 -31.22 45.91 3.70
N VAL A 45 -31.22 45.70 5.02
CA VAL A 45 -32.14 46.40 5.94
C VAL A 45 -31.98 47.92 5.85
N SER A 46 -30.74 48.41 5.78
CA SER A 46 -30.46 49.84 5.66
C SER A 46 -30.87 50.43 4.29
N ILE A 47 -30.78 49.64 3.21
CA ILE A 47 -31.28 50.03 1.88
C ILE A 47 -32.82 50.07 1.87
N GLU A 48 -33.49 49.04 2.39
CA GLU A 48 -34.95 48.99 2.49
C GLU A 48 -35.48 50.16 3.32
N ALA A 49 -34.83 50.48 4.44
CA ALA A 49 -35.14 51.65 5.24
C ALA A 49 -35.00 52.96 4.45
N ALA A 50 -33.95 53.10 3.64
CA ALA A 50 -33.76 54.26 2.76
C ALA A 50 -34.85 54.37 1.68
N GLU A 51 -35.28 53.23 1.12
CA GLU A 51 -36.36 53.15 0.13
C GLU A 51 -37.72 53.51 0.74
N ASP A 52 -38.03 53.01 1.94
CA ASP A 52 -39.24 53.35 2.70
C ASP A 52 -39.29 54.85 3.02
N MET A 53 -38.16 55.44 3.44
CA MET A 53 -38.05 56.88 3.68
C MET A 53 -38.26 57.70 2.40
N LEU A 54 -37.71 57.25 1.25
CA LEU A 54 -37.91 57.91 -0.04
C LEU A 54 -39.37 57.83 -0.50
N ALA A 55 -40.01 56.67 -0.33
CA ALA A 55 -41.42 56.46 -0.68
C ALA A 55 -42.33 57.38 0.15
N ALA A 56 -42.05 57.51 1.45
CA ALA A 56 -42.81 58.37 2.35
C ALA A 56 -42.72 59.86 1.99
N VAL A 57 -41.55 60.32 1.55
CA VAL A 57 -41.35 61.70 1.10
C VAL A 57 -42.01 61.95 -0.26
N ALA A 58 -42.12 60.93 -1.11
CA ALA A 58 -42.74 61.01 -2.42
C ALA A 58 -44.28 61.12 -2.33
N ASP A 59 -44.90 60.34 -1.46
CA ASP A 59 -46.36 60.36 -1.20
C ASP A 59 -46.66 60.51 0.30
N PRO A 60 -46.67 61.75 0.82
CA PRO A 60 -46.85 62.01 2.25
C PRO A 60 -48.29 61.70 2.68
N SER A 61 -48.42 60.74 3.58
CA SER A 61 -49.64 60.35 4.25
C SER A 61 -49.35 60.06 5.72
N PRO A 62 -50.36 59.99 6.60
CA PRO A 62 -50.15 59.59 8.00
C PRO A 62 -49.47 58.22 8.12
N GLU A 63 -49.81 57.29 7.22
CA GLU A 63 -49.22 55.96 7.15
C GLU A 63 -47.76 56.04 6.67
N SER A 64 -47.48 56.80 5.61
CA SER A 64 -46.12 56.93 5.08
C SER A 64 -45.18 57.70 6.01
N THR A 65 -45.72 58.65 6.79
CA THR A 65 -44.98 59.30 7.89
C THR A 65 -44.53 58.29 8.94
N GLN A 66 -45.39 57.33 9.30
CA GLN A 66 -45.01 56.26 10.21
C GLN A 66 -43.93 55.36 9.59
N HIS A 67 -44.07 54.99 8.31
CA HIS A 67 -43.04 54.24 7.58
C HIS A 67 -41.68 54.97 7.54
N PHE A 68 -41.67 56.29 7.41
CA PHE A 68 -40.45 57.08 7.48
C PHE A 68 -39.79 56.97 8.86
N ILE A 69 -40.56 57.11 9.94
CA ILE A 69 -40.05 57.03 11.31
C ILE A 69 -39.51 55.62 11.60
N ASP A 70 -40.25 54.58 11.20
CA ASP A 70 -39.86 53.20 11.40
C ASP A 70 -38.63 52.82 10.54
N GLY A 71 -38.54 53.35 9.31
CA GLY A 71 -37.36 53.24 8.46
C GLY A 71 -36.13 53.89 9.09
N LEU A 72 -36.26 55.14 9.55
CA LEU A 72 -35.17 55.86 10.20
C LEU A 72 -34.70 55.16 11.48
N ALA A 73 -35.63 54.67 12.30
CA ALA A 73 -35.31 53.93 13.52
C ALA A 73 -34.56 52.62 13.21
N ARG A 74 -34.99 51.88 12.19
CA ARG A 74 -34.30 50.66 11.73
C ARG A 74 -32.88 50.96 11.23
N ALA A 75 -32.71 51.98 10.40
CA ALA A 75 -31.38 52.37 9.90
C ALA A 75 -30.47 52.85 11.05
N ARG A 76 -31.00 53.60 12.03
CA ARG A 76 -30.23 54.04 13.22
C ARG A 76 -29.81 52.88 14.12
N ALA A 77 -30.64 51.85 14.23
CA ALA A 77 -30.33 50.65 15.01
C ALA A 77 -29.32 49.72 14.31
N ASN A 78 -29.05 49.94 13.02
CA ASN A 78 -28.28 49.06 12.16
C ASN A 78 -27.27 49.84 11.31
N VAL A 79 -26.39 50.57 12.00
CA VAL A 79 -25.31 51.33 11.35
C VAL A 79 -24.19 50.38 10.96
N THR A 80 -23.92 50.25 9.66
CA THR A 80 -22.91 49.29 9.14
C THR A 80 -21.68 49.99 8.57
N GLU A 81 -21.83 51.19 8.01
CA GLU A 81 -20.74 51.97 7.41
C GLU A 81 -20.44 53.27 8.19
N GLU A 82 -19.16 53.69 8.20
CA GLU A 82 -18.70 54.86 8.97
C GLU A 82 -19.37 56.19 8.56
N ALA A 83 -19.84 56.30 7.32
CA ALA A 83 -20.45 57.50 6.77
C ALA A 83 -21.96 57.64 7.09
N GLU A 84 -22.63 56.58 7.55
CA GLU A 84 -24.08 56.59 7.75
C GLU A 84 -24.57 57.51 8.87
N PRO A 85 -23.89 57.64 10.04
CA PRO A 85 -24.39 58.48 11.12
C PRO A 85 -24.64 59.92 10.69
N ALA A 86 -23.74 60.49 9.89
CA ALA A 86 -23.88 61.85 9.37
C ALA A 86 -25.09 62.00 8.43
N LEU A 87 -25.42 60.96 7.65
CA LEU A 87 -26.57 60.95 6.75
C LEU A 87 -27.88 60.77 7.54
N LEU A 88 -27.87 59.91 8.55
CA LEU A 88 -29.01 59.68 9.45
C LEU A 88 -29.34 60.92 10.27
N ASP A 89 -28.34 61.67 10.74
CA ASP A 89 -28.56 62.93 11.45
C ASP A 89 -29.25 63.98 10.55
N VAL A 90 -28.93 64.00 9.24
CA VAL A 90 -29.61 64.87 8.26
C VAL A 90 -31.06 64.42 8.03
N LEU A 91 -31.29 63.11 7.92
CA LEU A 91 -32.63 62.54 7.75
C LEU A 91 -33.53 62.81 8.96
N GLU A 92 -32.97 62.73 10.17
CA GLU A 92 -33.66 63.03 11.42
C GLU A 92 -34.00 64.52 11.53
N ALA A 93 -33.06 65.40 11.18
CA ALA A 93 -33.25 66.86 11.27
C ALA A 93 -34.20 67.42 10.20
N ARG A 94 -34.15 66.90 8.96
CA ARG A 94 -34.90 67.45 7.81
C ARG A 94 -36.15 66.65 7.45
N GLY A 95 -36.23 65.38 7.83
CA GLY A 95 -37.35 64.47 7.51
C GLY A 95 -38.74 65.00 7.89
N PRO A 96 -38.96 65.50 9.12
CA PRO A 96 -40.26 66.03 9.51
C PRO A 96 -40.71 67.23 8.65
N ALA A 97 -39.78 68.12 8.27
CA ALA A 97 -40.08 69.25 7.39
C ALA A 97 -40.36 68.80 5.94
N ALA A 98 -39.63 67.79 5.46
CA ALA A 98 -39.84 67.19 4.14
C ALA A 98 -41.24 66.57 3.98
N LEU A 99 -41.71 65.86 5.00
CA LEU A 99 -43.05 65.25 5.05
C LEU A 99 -44.17 66.30 5.12
N ASN A 100 -43.91 67.45 5.74
CA ASN A 100 -44.83 68.59 5.77
C ASN A 100 -44.85 69.42 4.47
N GLY A 101 -44.09 69.02 3.45
CA GLY A 101 -44.13 69.64 2.12
C GLY A 101 -43.11 70.75 1.87
N ASP A 102 -42.14 70.97 2.78
CA ASP A 102 -41.03 71.91 2.53
C ASP A 102 -40.14 71.38 1.39
N ALA A 103 -39.97 72.18 0.35
CA ALA A 103 -39.21 71.82 -0.84
C ALA A 103 -37.69 71.70 -0.59
N GLU A 104 -37.12 72.54 0.28
CA GLU A 104 -35.69 72.48 0.61
C GLU A 104 -35.40 71.27 1.48
N ALA A 105 -36.20 71.08 2.53
CA ALA A 105 -36.09 69.90 3.38
C ALA A 105 -36.32 68.60 2.59
N ARG A 106 -37.28 68.58 1.66
CA ARG A 106 -37.51 67.45 0.76
C ARG A 106 -36.30 67.14 -0.12
N HIS A 107 -35.66 68.16 -0.67
CA HIS A 107 -34.44 67.98 -1.46
C HIS A 107 -33.32 67.35 -0.61
N ASP A 108 -33.08 67.90 0.58
CA ASP A 108 -32.04 67.43 1.50
C ASP A 108 -32.30 66.00 1.99
N THR A 109 -33.55 65.67 2.36
CA THR A 109 -33.95 64.33 2.79
C THR A 109 -33.80 63.31 1.66
N VAL A 110 -34.25 63.62 0.43
CA VAL A 110 -34.09 62.73 -0.72
C VAL A 110 -32.61 62.51 -1.05
N LYS A 111 -31.80 63.57 -0.99
CA LYS A 111 -30.36 63.48 -1.21
C LYS A 111 -29.67 62.60 -0.16
N ALA A 112 -29.99 62.80 1.11
CA ALA A 112 -29.42 62.02 2.22
C ALA A 112 -29.84 60.55 2.16
N ALA A 113 -31.11 60.24 1.86
CA ALA A 113 -31.59 58.86 1.74
C ALA A 113 -30.96 58.13 0.54
N ARG A 114 -30.78 58.82 -0.59
CA ARG A 114 -30.05 58.25 -1.74
C ARG A 114 -28.59 57.97 -1.41
N ALA A 115 -27.91 58.92 -0.75
CA ALA A 115 -26.53 58.75 -0.31
C ALA A 115 -26.39 57.59 0.69
N LEU A 116 -27.37 57.41 1.59
CA LEU A 116 -27.41 56.29 2.54
C LEU A 116 -27.48 54.94 1.82
N ALA A 117 -28.35 54.84 0.82
CA ALA A 117 -28.47 53.64 0.00
C ALA A 117 -27.22 53.38 -0.87
N GLU A 118 -26.55 54.43 -1.35
CA GLU A 118 -25.31 54.33 -2.14
C GLU A 118 -24.14 53.83 -1.30
N VAL A 119 -23.94 54.41 -0.10
CA VAL A 119 -22.92 53.98 0.87
C VAL A 119 -23.09 52.48 1.21
N ASN A 120 -24.33 52.04 1.45
CA ASN A 120 -24.62 50.64 1.75
C ASN A 120 -24.34 49.70 0.56
N ARG A 121 -24.74 50.10 -0.66
CA ARG A 121 -24.46 49.32 -1.88
C ARG A 121 -22.95 49.19 -2.13
N ASP A 122 -22.20 50.26 -1.90
CA ASP A 122 -20.73 50.23 -1.98
C ASP A 122 -20.11 49.32 -0.91
N GLY A 123 -20.65 49.35 0.31
CA GLY A 123 -20.32 48.42 1.38
C GLY A 123 -20.50 46.96 0.96
N MET A 124 -21.67 46.62 0.39
CA MET A 124 -21.96 45.28 -0.13
C MET A 124 -20.99 44.87 -1.24
N ALA A 125 -20.65 45.78 -2.16
CA ALA A 125 -19.70 45.51 -3.23
C ALA A 125 -18.31 45.17 -2.67
N LYS A 126 -17.81 45.94 -1.71
CA LYS A 126 -16.51 45.69 -1.04
C LYS A 126 -16.52 44.36 -0.28
N ALA A 127 -17.58 44.10 0.49
CA ALA A 127 -17.75 42.84 1.23
C ALA A 127 -17.77 41.63 0.29
N SER A 128 -18.46 41.74 -0.85
CA SER A 128 -18.52 40.66 -1.86
C SER A 128 -17.15 40.37 -2.49
N VAL A 129 -16.34 41.40 -2.75
CA VAL A 129 -14.97 41.22 -3.27
C VAL A 129 -14.09 40.56 -2.21
N ALA A 130 -14.15 41.02 -0.97
CA ALA A 130 -13.41 40.41 0.14
C ALA A 130 -13.79 38.94 0.36
N ALA A 131 -15.07 38.60 0.21
CA ALA A 131 -15.56 37.22 0.25
C ALA A 131 -14.90 36.33 -0.81
N ARG A 132 -14.80 36.82 -2.06
CA ARG A 132 -14.17 36.09 -3.16
C ARG A 132 -12.71 35.76 -2.88
N TRP A 133 -11.94 36.70 -2.32
CA TRP A 133 -10.53 36.45 -2.00
C TRP A 133 -10.36 35.37 -0.93
N ARG A 134 -11.25 35.32 0.07
CA ARG A 134 -11.26 34.24 1.09
C ARG A 134 -11.62 32.89 0.48
N ALA A 135 -12.56 32.88 -0.47
CA ALA A 135 -12.92 31.68 -1.21
C ALA A 135 -11.74 31.12 -2.04
N PHE A 136 -10.97 32.00 -2.70
CA PHE A 136 -9.76 31.59 -3.43
C PHE A 136 -8.69 30.98 -2.52
N ALA A 137 -8.41 31.57 -1.36
CA ALA A 137 -7.42 31.05 -0.42
C ALA A 137 -7.79 29.65 0.12
N GLY A 138 -9.08 29.44 0.40
CA GLY A 138 -9.59 28.13 0.76
C GLY A 138 -9.39 27.12 -0.37
N ALA A 139 -9.81 27.44 -1.59
CA ALA A 139 -9.72 26.53 -2.74
C ALA A 139 -8.29 26.05 -2.99
N TRP A 140 -7.30 26.94 -2.92
CA TRP A 140 -5.89 26.58 -3.02
C TRP A 140 -5.42 25.62 -1.92
N SER A 141 -5.94 25.76 -0.71
CA SER A 141 -5.64 24.83 0.39
C SER A 141 -6.14 23.42 0.07
N ALA A 142 -7.37 23.29 -0.46
CA ALA A 142 -7.92 22.00 -0.86
C ALA A 142 -7.11 21.34 -2.00
N VAL A 143 -6.68 22.13 -3.00
CA VAL A 143 -5.82 21.65 -4.09
C VAL A 143 -4.48 21.13 -3.55
N LEU A 144 -3.83 21.88 -2.66
CA LEU A 144 -2.55 21.48 -2.08
C LEU A 144 -2.66 20.17 -1.27
N LEU A 145 -3.70 20.05 -0.44
CA LEU A 145 -3.98 18.80 0.30
C LEU A 145 -4.25 17.62 -0.64
N GLY A 146 -5.03 17.84 -1.70
CA GLY A 146 -5.27 16.83 -2.72
C GLY A 146 -3.98 16.37 -3.41
N LEU A 147 -3.12 17.31 -3.79
CA LEU A 147 -1.83 17.01 -4.41
C LEU A 147 -0.91 16.23 -3.45
N LEU A 148 -0.89 16.58 -2.17
CA LEU A 148 -0.11 15.87 -1.16
C LEU A 148 -0.63 14.44 -0.94
N SER A 149 -1.94 14.25 -0.90
CA SER A 149 -2.58 12.94 -0.80
C SER A 149 -2.23 12.06 -2.00
N PHE A 150 -2.30 12.63 -3.21
CA PHE A 150 -1.91 11.95 -4.44
C PHE A 150 -0.42 11.54 -4.43
N ALA A 151 0.47 12.46 -4.06
CA ALA A 151 1.90 12.18 -3.97
C ALA A 151 2.21 11.08 -2.94
N LEU A 152 1.57 11.12 -1.76
CA LEU A 152 1.71 10.09 -0.74
C LEU A 152 1.23 8.72 -1.24
N SER A 153 0.09 8.69 -1.94
CA SER A 153 -0.44 7.47 -2.57
C SER A 153 0.57 6.89 -3.58
N LEU A 154 1.13 7.73 -4.45
CA LEU A 154 2.12 7.30 -5.44
C LEU A 154 3.38 6.74 -4.78
N VAL A 155 3.88 7.38 -3.71
CA VAL A 155 5.03 6.89 -2.94
C VAL A 155 4.72 5.54 -2.29
N LEU A 156 3.53 5.38 -1.70
CA LEU A 156 3.13 4.12 -1.08
C LEU A 156 3.01 3.00 -2.11
N THR A 157 2.41 3.25 -3.27
CA THR A 157 2.32 2.27 -4.36
C THR A 157 3.71 1.86 -4.87
N ARG A 158 4.62 2.82 -5.07
CA ARG A 158 6.01 2.50 -5.47
C ARG A 158 6.73 1.67 -4.42
N ARG A 159 6.58 2.00 -3.13
CA ARG A 159 7.15 1.20 -2.04
C ARG A 159 6.57 -0.21 -1.97
N LEU A 160 5.26 -0.36 -2.11
CA LEU A 160 4.60 -1.67 -2.09
C LEU A 160 5.11 -2.57 -3.21
N ARG A 161 5.25 -2.03 -4.43
CA ARG A 161 5.81 -2.78 -5.56
C ARG A 161 7.24 -3.23 -5.27
N ALA A 162 8.14 -2.27 -4.99
CA ALA A 162 9.55 -2.56 -4.79
C ALA A 162 9.85 -3.46 -3.56
N ARG A 163 9.00 -3.43 -2.53
CA ARG A 163 9.27 -4.16 -1.27
C ARG A 163 8.44 -5.42 -1.07
N ILE A 164 7.41 -5.65 -1.87
CA ILE A 164 6.50 -6.80 -1.72
C ILE A 164 6.30 -7.51 -3.05
N ASP A 165 5.90 -6.79 -4.10
CA ASP A 165 5.58 -7.40 -5.40
C ASP A 165 6.83 -8.00 -6.06
N ASP A 166 7.90 -7.20 -6.24
CA ASP A 166 9.12 -7.66 -6.89
C ASP A 166 9.76 -8.86 -6.16
N PRO A 167 9.90 -8.86 -4.81
CA PRO A 167 10.39 -10.03 -4.09
C PRO A 167 9.51 -11.28 -4.19
N LEU A 168 8.18 -11.12 -4.25
CA LEU A 168 7.28 -12.25 -4.41
C LEU A 168 7.39 -12.85 -5.82
N GLN A 169 7.55 -12.02 -6.85
CA GLN A 169 7.77 -12.47 -8.22
C GLN A 169 9.09 -13.22 -8.36
N GLU A 170 10.17 -12.75 -7.75
CA GLU A 170 11.45 -13.47 -7.77
C GLU A 170 11.40 -14.78 -6.99
N LEU A 171 10.73 -14.81 -5.83
CA LEU A 171 10.49 -16.05 -5.09
C LEU A 171 9.73 -17.08 -5.93
N ALA A 172 8.67 -16.65 -6.63
CA ALA A 172 7.91 -17.51 -7.53
C ALA A 172 8.78 -18.03 -8.68
N ALA A 173 9.49 -17.14 -9.36
CA ALA A 173 10.35 -17.47 -10.49
C ALA A 173 11.51 -18.41 -10.09
N ALA A 174 12.07 -18.25 -8.89
CA ALA A 174 13.10 -19.15 -8.36
C ALA A 174 12.55 -20.56 -8.10
N LEU A 175 11.36 -20.66 -7.51
CA LEU A 175 10.71 -21.95 -7.24
C LEU A 175 10.28 -22.66 -8.52
N GLU A 176 9.70 -21.94 -9.47
CA GLU A 176 9.35 -22.46 -10.81
C GLU A 176 10.60 -22.99 -11.53
N GLY A 177 11.69 -22.22 -11.55
CA GLY A 177 12.95 -22.67 -12.17
C GLY A 177 13.52 -23.94 -11.52
N VAL A 178 13.37 -24.10 -10.19
CA VAL A 178 13.77 -25.34 -9.51
C VAL A 178 12.87 -26.51 -9.88
N GLN A 179 11.56 -26.29 -10.07
CA GLN A 179 10.64 -27.34 -10.55
C GLN A 179 11.00 -27.78 -11.98
N GLU A 180 11.44 -26.85 -12.83
CA GLU A 180 11.89 -27.12 -14.20
C GLU A 180 13.30 -27.75 -14.30
N GLY A 181 13.93 -28.06 -13.16
CA GLY A 181 15.22 -28.76 -13.12
C GLY A 181 16.45 -27.86 -13.04
N CYS A 182 16.28 -26.54 -12.96
CA CYS A 182 17.39 -25.61 -12.71
C CYS A 182 17.78 -25.61 -11.22
N ALA A 183 18.44 -26.69 -10.79
CA ALA A 183 18.77 -26.91 -9.39
C ALA A 183 19.65 -25.80 -8.77
N VAL A 184 20.35 -24.98 -9.57
CA VAL A 184 21.32 -23.94 -9.13
C VAL A 184 20.72 -22.55 -8.97
N ARG A 185 19.44 -22.38 -9.31
CA ARG A 185 18.78 -21.07 -9.16
C ARG A 185 18.63 -20.75 -7.67
N ARG A 186 19.03 -19.53 -7.29
CA ARG A 186 18.88 -18.97 -5.95
C ARG A 186 17.98 -17.75 -6.01
N VAL A 187 17.30 -17.48 -4.91
CA VAL A 187 16.60 -16.21 -4.71
C VAL A 187 17.64 -15.16 -4.36
N GLU A 188 17.64 -14.03 -5.07
CA GLU A 188 18.49 -12.89 -4.70
C GLU A 188 18.17 -12.41 -3.28
N VAL A 189 19.19 -11.98 -2.55
CA VAL A 189 19.00 -11.47 -1.18
C VAL A 189 18.40 -10.07 -1.27
N PHE A 190 17.09 -9.97 -1.05
CA PHE A 190 16.37 -8.71 -1.07
C PHE A 190 16.76 -7.78 0.08
N GLU A 191 17.11 -6.54 -0.25
CA GLU A 191 17.18 -5.41 0.70
C GLU A 191 15.76 -4.94 1.08
N GLY A 192 15.07 -5.77 1.88
CA GLY A 192 13.65 -5.58 2.18
C GLY A 192 13.29 -5.72 3.66
N PRO A 193 11.98 -5.73 3.96
CA PRO A 193 11.45 -6.01 5.30
C PRO A 193 11.97 -7.35 5.83
N GLU A 194 12.15 -7.43 7.16
CA GLU A 194 12.79 -8.58 7.82
C GLU A 194 12.10 -9.91 7.48
N GLU A 195 10.78 -9.89 7.35
CA GLU A 195 9.96 -11.06 7.02
C GLU A 195 10.25 -11.57 5.60
N VAL A 196 10.35 -10.69 4.61
CA VAL A 196 10.62 -11.07 3.21
C VAL A 196 12.03 -11.63 3.08
N ARG A 197 13.00 -10.99 3.73
CA ARG A 197 14.38 -11.48 3.79
C ARG A 197 14.46 -12.84 4.47
N ARG A 198 13.77 -13.01 5.61
CA ARG A 198 13.74 -14.29 6.34
C ARG A 198 13.14 -15.43 5.51
N VAL A 199 12.07 -15.17 4.77
CA VAL A 199 11.47 -16.18 3.86
C VAL A 199 12.45 -16.53 2.74
N SER A 200 13.09 -15.54 2.12
CA SER A 200 14.07 -15.76 1.05
C SER A 200 15.27 -16.60 1.53
N GLU A 201 15.79 -16.30 2.73
CA GLU A 201 16.86 -17.08 3.36
C GLU A 201 16.43 -18.51 3.70
N LEU A 202 15.18 -18.71 4.16
CA LEU A 202 14.64 -20.04 4.44
C LEU A 202 14.46 -20.86 3.16
N VAL A 203 13.99 -20.24 2.08
CA VAL A 203 13.88 -20.89 0.76
C VAL A 203 15.26 -21.29 0.26
N ASN A 204 16.24 -20.39 0.29
CA ASN A 204 17.61 -20.70 -0.11
C ASN A 204 18.21 -21.86 0.72
N ARG A 205 18.00 -21.88 2.05
CA ARG A 205 18.42 -23.01 2.89
C ARG A 205 17.75 -24.34 2.51
N LEU A 206 16.45 -24.33 2.25
CA LEU A 206 15.73 -25.53 1.80
C LEU A 206 16.27 -26.05 0.46
N LEU A 207 16.60 -25.14 -0.46
CA LEU A 207 17.23 -25.49 -1.74
C LEU A 207 18.63 -26.08 -1.56
N ASP A 208 19.44 -25.51 -0.65
CA ASP A 208 20.77 -26.03 -0.32
C ASP A 208 20.70 -27.41 0.38
N ASP A 209 19.78 -27.61 1.31
CA ASP A 209 19.60 -28.90 1.99
C ASP A 209 19.05 -29.99 1.06
N ARG A 210 18.29 -29.63 0.02
CA ARG A 210 17.89 -30.56 -1.05
C ARG A 210 19.05 -30.94 -1.97
N ARG A 211 20.12 -30.14 -2.03
CA ARG A 211 21.36 -30.43 -2.78
C ARG A 211 22.33 -31.31 -2.00
N ARG A 212 22.42 -31.13 -0.68
CA ARG A 212 23.29 -31.91 0.21
C ARG A 212 23.18 -33.46 0.15
N PRO A 213 22.07 -34.10 -0.29
CA PRO A 213 22.03 -35.55 -0.43
C PRO A 213 22.84 -36.09 -1.62
N LEU A 214 23.33 -35.22 -2.52
CA LEU A 214 24.17 -35.61 -3.67
C LEU A 214 25.67 -35.44 -3.40
N ASP A 215 26.08 -34.42 -2.64
CA ASP A 215 27.50 -34.10 -2.44
C ASP A 215 28.11 -34.69 -1.15
N ALA A 216 27.30 -35.11 -0.16
CA ALA A 216 27.76 -35.51 1.18
C ALA A 216 27.80 -37.03 1.43
N ARG A 217 27.91 -37.87 0.38
CA ARG A 217 28.43 -39.23 0.59
C ARG A 217 29.95 -39.16 0.49
N PRO A 218 30.71 -39.66 1.48
CA PRO A 218 32.17 -39.73 1.36
C PRO A 218 32.49 -40.49 0.08
N ALA A 219 33.47 -39.97 -0.68
CA ALA A 219 33.94 -40.50 -1.94
C ALA A 219 34.39 -41.97 -1.80
N GLN A 220 33.44 -42.91 -1.87
CA GLN A 220 33.71 -44.19 -2.48
C GLN A 220 33.64 -43.93 -3.97
N VAL A 221 34.79 -43.91 -4.62
CA VAL A 221 34.91 -43.91 -6.08
C VAL A 221 34.11 -45.10 -6.60
N HIS A 222 32.87 -44.83 -6.97
CA HIS A 222 32.01 -45.75 -7.68
C HIS A 222 32.09 -45.32 -9.14
N ASP A 223 33.20 -45.68 -9.78
CA ASP A 223 33.30 -45.61 -11.22
C ASP A 223 32.23 -46.56 -11.80
N PRO A 224 31.14 -46.03 -12.38
CA PRO A 224 30.05 -46.86 -12.90
C PRO A 224 30.54 -47.71 -14.07
N ASP A 225 31.56 -47.25 -14.81
CA ASP A 225 32.13 -47.95 -15.96
C ASP A 225 33.00 -49.13 -15.47
N ALA A 226 33.79 -48.93 -14.41
CA ALA A 226 34.55 -50.01 -13.79
C ALA A 226 33.63 -51.12 -13.21
N ARG A 227 32.48 -50.73 -12.65
CA ARG A 227 31.48 -51.70 -12.15
C ARG A 227 30.77 -52.46 -13.27
N ALA A 228 30.44 -51.78 -14.35
CA ALA A 228 29.86 -52.42 -15.53
C ALA A 228 30.85 -53.42 -16.16
N ALA A 229 32.12 -53.02 -16.29
CA ALA A 229 33.19 -53.89 -16.77
C ALA A 229 33.44 -55.09 -15.85
N LEU A 230 33.48 -54.87 -14.52
CA LEU A 230 33.62 -55.96 -13.56
C LEU A 230 32.43 -56.93 -13.63
N ARG A 231 31.20 -56.44 -13.81
CA ARG A 231 30.02 -57.29 -13.96
C ARG A 231 30.12 -58.18 -15.20
N LEU A 232 30.56 -57.63 -16.33
CA LEU A 232 30.81 -58.39 -17.56
C LEU A 232 31.85 -59.50 -17.34
N VAL A 233 32.95 -59.21 -16.64
CA VAL A 233 33.99 -60.22 -16.33
C VAL A 233 33.45 -61.30 -15.38
N LEU A 234 32.61 -60.93 -14.40
CA LEU A 234 32.03 -61.89 -13.46
C LEU A 234 30.95 -62.78 -14.09
N ASP A 235 30.25 -62.29 -15.11
CA ASP A 235 29.27 -63.07 -15.88
C ASP A 235 29.92 -64.19 -16.71
N GLU A 236 31.19 -64.06 -17.07
CA GLU A 236 31.98 -65.10 -17.76
C GLU A 236 32.48 -66.22 -16.81
N LEU A 237 32.41 -66.03 -15.49
CA LEU A 237 32.86 -67.04 -14.54
C LEU A 237 31.81 -68.14 -14.32
N PRO A 238 32.21 -69.42 -14.32
CA PRO A 238 31.29 -70.52 -14.05
C PRO A 238 30.86 -70.53 -12.57
N GLY A 239 29.55 -70.59 -12.35
CA GLY A 239 28.92 -70.63 -11.02
C GLY A 239 28.47 -69.27 -10.50
N ALA A 240 27.78 -69.26 -9.37
CA ALA A 240 27.30 -68.04 -8.74
C ALA A 240 28.45 -67.32 -8.03
N VAL A 241 28.68 -66.04 -8.35
CA VAL A 241 29.74 -65.21 -7.75
C VAL A 241 29.17 -63.90 -7.23
N VAL A 242 29.49 -63.58 -5.97
CA VAL A 242 29.12 -62.32 -5.31
C VAL A 242 30.35 -61.70 -4.65
N VAL A 243 30.56 -60.41 -4.88
CA VAL A 243 31.58 -59.62 -4.17
C VAL A 243 30.91 -58.86 -3.04
N PHE A 244 31.36 -59.10 -1.81
CA PHE A 244 30.90 -58.39 -0.62
C PHE A 244 31.92 -57.35 -0.16
N SER A 245 31.41 -56.21 0.31
CA SER A 245 32.20 -55.21 1.06
C SER A 245 32.66 -55.77 2.40
N ALA A 246 33.60 -55.06 3.06
CA ALA A 246 33.99 -55.34 4.45
C ALA A 246 32.78 -55.38 5.41
N ASP A 247 31.77 -54.55 5.16
CA ASP A 247 30.52 -54.49 5.94
C ASP A 247 29.50 -55.60 5.58
N GLY A 248 29.87 -56.57 4.74
CA GLY A 248 29.01 -57.69 4.35
C GLY A 248 27.86 -57.34 3.39
N ARG A 249 27.86 -56.13 2.82
CA ARG A 249 26.90 -55.72 1.78
C ARG A 249 27.35 -56.21 0.40
N PRO A 250 26.46 -56.82 -0.41
CA PRO A 250 26.80 -57.21 -1.78
C PRO A 250 27.05 -55.95 -2.62
N GLN A 251 28.20 -55.91 -3.31
CA GLN A 251 28.63 -54.79 -4.14
C GLN A 251 28.41 -55.08 -5.62
N VAL A 252 28.75 -56.28 -6.08
CA VAL A 252 28.54 -56.76 -7.46
C VAL A 252 28.25 -58.25 -7.42
N ALA A 253 27.34 -58.73 -8.27
CA ALA A 253 27.00 -60.14 -8.42
C ALA A 253 26.83 -60.46 -9.91
N ASN A 254 27.22 -61.67 -10.31
CA ASN A 254 26.95 -62.17 -11.65
C ASN A 254 25.49 -62.64 -11.81
N LEU A 255 25.07 -62.89 -13.05
CA LEU A 255 23.70 -63.26 -13.37
C LEU A 255 23.28 -64.57 -12.69
N ALA A 256 24.18 -65.54 -12.57
CA ALA A 256 23.94 -66.80 -11.86
C ALA A 256 23.69 -66.60 -10.35
N ALA A 257 24.34 -65.62 -9.72
CA ALA A 257 24.10 -65.28 -8.32
C ALA A 257 22.80 -64.48 -8.10
N LEU A 258 22.35 -63.70 -9.08
CA LEU A 258 21.07 -63.00 -9.02
C LEU A 258 19.86 -63.94 -9.12
N ALA A 259 20.05 -65.14 -9.68
CA ALA A 259 19.01 -66.16 -9.77
C ALA A 259 18.82 -66.97 -8.47
N LEU A 260 19.64 -66.72 -7.43
CA LEU A 260 19.55 -67.41 -6.15
C LEU A 260 18.48 -66.82 -5.23
N GLU A 261 17.91 -67.67 -4.37
CA GLU A 261 16.98 -67.23 -3.35
C GLU A 261 17.68 -66.41 -2.25
N ALA A 262 16.92 -65.56 -1.55
CA ALA A 262 17.47 -64.70 -0.49
C ALA A 262 18.18 -65.51 0.61
N ALA A 263 17.67 -66.71 0.93
CA ALA A 263 18.27 -67.61 1.91
C ALA A 263 19.67 -68.09 1.47
N ASP A 264 19.86 -68.41 0.19
CA ASP A 264 21.16 -68.83 -0.36
C ASP A 264 22.18 -67.69 -0.34
N LEU A 265 21.74 -66.44 -0.54
CA LEU A 265 22.58 -65.25 -0.45
C LEU A 265 23.03 -64.93 0.99
N ASP A 266 22.21 -65.26 1.99
CA ASP A 266 22.60 -65.13 3.40
C ASP A 266 23.62 -66.21 3.81
N VAL A 267 23.49 -67.44 3.29
CA VAL A 267 24.51 -68.49 3.45
C VAL A 267 25.82 -68.08 2.75
N ALA A 268 25.74 -67.47 1.57
CA ALA A 268 26.91 -66.92 0.85
C ALA A 268 27.57 -65.78 1.65
N ARG A 269 26.79 -64.88 2.25
CA ARG A 269 27.31 -63.79 3.11
C ARG A 269 28.03 -64.34 4.35
N ALA A 270 27.55 -65.44 4.91
CA ALA A 270 28.19 -66.14 6.01
C ALA A 270 29.49 -66.87 5.60
N GLY A 271 29.70 -67.12 4.30
CA GLY A 271 30.84 -67.89 3.80
C GLY A 271 30.77 -69.37 4.17
N ALA A 272 29.57 -69.88 4.41
CA ALA A 272 29.35 -71.27 4.77
C ALA A 272 29.42 -72.18 3.53
N PRO A 273 29.86 -73.45 3.67
CA PRO A 273 29.90 -74.39 2.57
C PRO A 273 28.51 -74.52 1.90
N PRO A 274 28.42 -74.64 0.57
CA PRO A 274 29.51 -74.95 -0.37
C PRO A 274 30.29 -73.73 -0.90
N TRP A 275 30.12 -72.54 -0.33
CA TRP A 275 30.71 -71.31 -0.87
C TRP A 275 32.20 -71.18 -0.52
N LYS A 276 33.04 -70.88 -1.52
CA LYS A 276 34.46 -70.59 -1.36
C LYS A 276 34.66 -69.07 -1.26
N VAL A 277 35.31 -68.63 -0.19
CA VAL A 277 35.58 -67.21 0.07
C VAL A 277 37.04 -66.90 -0.27
N THR A 278 37.25 -65.88 -1.11
CA THR A 278 38.57 -65.38 -1.50
C THR A 278 38.69 -63.90 -1.10
N PRO A 279 39.63 -63.52 -0.23
CA PRO A 279 39.83 -62.11 0.13
C PRO A 279 40.40 -61.31 -1.05
N ILE A 280 39.94 -60.07 -1.23
CA ILE A 280 40.40 -59.17 -2.30
C ILE A 280 41.38 -58.14 -1.71
N GLY A 281 42.66 -58.49 -1.74
CA GLY A 281 43.74 -57.62 -1.24
C GLY A 281 43.53 -57.17 0.21
N GLU A 282 43.99 -55.97 0.55
CA GLU A 282 43.90 -55.39 1.90
C GLU A 282 42.60 -54.60 2.15
N THR A 283 41.64 -54.64 1.22
CA THR A 283 40.43 -53.80 1.24
C THR A 283 39.33 -54.27 2.18
N GLY A 284 39.49 -55.46 2.79
CA GLY A 284 38.46 -56.13 3.57
C GLY A 284 37.28 -56.67 2.74
N ALA A 285 37.28 -56.45 1.42
CA ALA A 285 36.30 -57.03 0.50
C ALA A 285 36.61 -58.52 0.26
N ARG A 286 35.56 -59.29 -0.03
CA ARG A 286 35.64 -60.73 -0.25
C ARG A 286 34.81 -61.15 -1.44
N LEU A 287 35.42 -61.93 -2.33
CA LEU A 287 34.75 -62.62 -3.43
C LEU A 287 34.27 -63.98 -2.92
N VAL A 288 32.98 -64.24 -3.06
CA VAL A 288 32.35 -65.48 -2.62
C VAL A 288 31.79 -66.18 -3.85
N ARG A 289 32.28 -67.40 -4.12
CA ARG A 289 31.93 -68.19 -5.30
C ARG A 289 31.36 -69.54 -4.87
N ARG A 290 30.26 -69.95 -5.49
CA ARG A 290 29.76 -71.32 -5.40
C ARG A 290 30.49 -72.17 -6.47
N PRO A 291 31.26 -73.20 -6.08
CA PRO A 291 31.92 -74.08 -7.03
C PRO A 291 30.86 -74.78 -7.90
N THR A 292 31.18 -74.95 -9.18
CA THR A 292 30.34 -75.76 -10.06
C THR A 292 30.35 -77.24 -9.64
N PRO A 293 29.32 -78.04 -9.94
CA PRO A 293 29.27 -79.47 -9.58
C PRO A 293 30.49 -80.27 -10.07
N ALA A 294 31.13 -79.84 -11.17
CA ALA A 294 32.36 -80.43 -11.68
C ALA A 294 33.61 -80.14 -10.82
N GLU A 295 33.63 -79.04 -10.07
CA GLU A 295 34.73 -78.68 -9.15
C GLU A 295 34.56 -79.31 -7.75
N GLN A 296 33.40 -79.91 -7.47
CA GLN A 296 33.13 -80.58 -6.17
C GLN A 296 33.63 -82.04 -6.13
N THR A 297 34.13 -82.56 -7.24
CA THR A 297 34.66 -83.93 -7.37
C THR A 297 36.19 -84.01 -7.37
N GLU A 298 36.88 -82.87 -7.30
CA GLU A 298 38.34 -82.78 -7.22
C GLU A 298 38.78 -82.06 -5.93
N ASP A 299 38.60 -82.71 -4.78
CA ASP A 299 39.51 -82.57 -3.63
C ASP A 299 39.39 -83.85 -2.77
N PRO A 300 40.51 -84.57 -2.47
CA PRO A 300 40.52 -85.83 -1.72
C PRO A 300 40.28 -85.69 -0.21
#